data_AF-H5SM42-F1
#
_entry.id   AF-H5SM42-F1
#
_cell.length_a   1.000
_cell.length_b   1.000
_cell.length_c   1.000
_cell.angle_alpha   90.00
_cell.angle_beta   90.00
_cell.angle_gamma   90.00
#
_symmetry.space_group_name_H-M   'P 1'
#
loop_
_entity.id
_entity.type
_entity.pdbx_description
1 polymer ?
#
loop_
_entity_poly.entity_id
_entity_poly.type
_entity_poly.pdbx_seq_one_letter_code
_entity_poly.pdbx_strand_id
1 'polypeptide(L)'
;MKTKNTFLLFLLLSLLLVLFVPARAQAPTPTATLNAPYVIVTYEEEINVRAGPGTLYPIVGKLSPGATAPALGVSPGKIWVQIAYPGAPEGKGWVHSTLVQLVTTRELPVIQPPPTPTPRITATIDPTLMAAFHFEPTATRLPTFTPAPPVIIPSFTAPGTENPVNGATGIYIVGFSLLGLLGFALSARRK
;
A
#
# COMPACT_ATOMS: atom_id res chain seq x y z
N MET A 1 40.48 1.11 83.46
CA MET A 1 41.27 1.96 82.54
C MET A 1 41.49 1.34 81.14
N LYS A 2 40.56 0.50 80.63
CA LYS A 2 40.80 -0.38 79.46
C LYS A 2 39.98 -0.05 78.19
N THR A 3 39.12 0.96 78.24
CA THR A 3 38.20 1.36 77.15
C THR A 3 38.74 2.47 76.24
N LYS A 4 39.77 3.22 76.68
CA LYS A 4 40.33 4.35 75.92
C LYS A 4 41.14 3.89 74.69
N ASN A 5 41.88 2.79 74.81
CA ASN A 5 42.70 2.26 73.71
C ASN A 5 41.86 1.54 72.65
N THR A 6 40.76 0.89 73.02
CA THR A 6 39.83 0.30 72.06
C THR A 6 39.13 1.37 71.23
N PHE A 7 38.73 2.49 71.83
CA PHE A 7 38.12 3.60 71.09
C PHE A 7 39.09 4.24 70.09
N LEU A 8 40.36 4.40 70.47
CA LEU A 8 41.41 4.92 69.59
C LEU A 8 41.73 3.93 68.44
N LEU A 9 41.68 2.62 68.70
CA LEU A 9 41.86 1.58 67.70
C LEU A 9 40.69 1.55 66.69
N PHE A 10 39.44 1.72 67.14
CA PHE A 10 38.28 1.84 66.26
C PHE A 10 38.31 3.13 65.43
N LEU A 11 38.80 4.24 65.99
CA LEU A 11 38.99 5.49 65.26
C LEU A 11 40.05 5.34 64.15
N LEU A 12 41.17 4.67 64.45
CA LEU A 12 42.23 4.38 63.48
C LEU A 12 41.78 3.36 62.42
N LEU A 13 41.00 2.35 62.78
CA LEU A 13 40.47 1.35 61.84
C LEU A 13 39.41 1.96 60.91
N SER A 14 38.58 2.86 61.42
CA SER A 14 37.64 3.67 60.62
C SER A 14 38.39 4.58 59.63
N LEU A 15 39.46 5.25 60.09
CA LEU A 15 40.27 6.12 59.24
C LEU A 15 41.02 5.33 58.15
N LEU A 16 41.49 4.11 58.46
CA LEU A 16 42.16 3.22 57.51
C LEU A 16 41.19 2.68 56.43
N LEU A 17 39.90 2.49 56.77
CA LEU A 17 38.88 2.03 55.83
C LEU A 17 38.54 3.08 54.76
N VAL A 18 38.62 4.37 55.10
CA VAL A 18 38.34 5.49 54.16
C VAL A 18 39.47 5.64 53.13
N LEU A 19 40.71 5.25 53.47
CA LEU A 19 41.86 5.31 52.55
C LEU A 19 41.88 4.19 51.51
N PHE A 20 41.04 3.15 51.68
CA PHE A 20 40.98 1.96 50.82
C PHE A 20 39.69 1.86 49.99
N VAL A 21 38.98 2.98 49.77
CA VAL A 21 37.87 3.00 48.81
C VAL A 21 38.46 2.94 47.39
N PRO A 22 38.22 1.88 46.59
CA PRO A 22 38.63 1.90 45.19
C PRO A 22 37.90 3.06 44.52
N ALA A 23 38.65 3.96 43.90
CA ALA A 23 38.07 4.96 43.01
C ALA A 23 37.27 4.18 41.96
N ARG A 24 35.93 4.21 42.07
CA ARG A 24 35.08 3.74 40.98
C ARG A 24 35.53 4.55 39.78
N ALA A 25 36.10 3.87 38.78
CA ALA A 25 36.31 4.45 37.47
C ALA A 25 34.94 4.97 37.03
N GLN A 26 34.76 6.29 37.13
CA GLN A 26 33.62 6.95 36.53
C GLN A 26 33.75 6.61 35.05
N ALA A 27 32.80 5.84 34.52
CA ALA A 27 32.66 5.72 33.06
C ALA A 27 32.71 7.14 32.50
N PRO A 28 33.42 7.39 31.38
CA PRO A 28 33.54 8.73 30.84
C PRO A 28 32.14 9.29 30.63
N THR A 29 31.75 10.21 31.50
CA THR A 29 30.59 11.07 31.28
C THR A 29 30.85 11.72 29.92
N PRO A 30 29.94 11.62 28.94
CA PRO A 30 30.15 12.26 27.65
C PRO A 30 30.36 13.74 27.92
N THR A 31 31.62 14.17 27.79
CA THR A 31 32.01 15.55 27.93
C THR A 31 31.38 16.23 26.72
N ALA A 32 30.29 16.96 26.94
CA ALA A 32 29.66 17.78 25.93
C ALA A 32 30.69 18.81 25.45
N THR A 33 31.40 18.41 24.40
CA THR A 33 32.44 19.19 23.76
C THR A 33 31.73 20.33 23.06
N LEU A 34 31.89 21.53 23.61
CA LEU A 34 31.71 22.84 22.99
C LEU A 34 30.75 22.86 21.77
N ASN A 35 29.45 23.04 22.02
CA ASN A 35 28.39 23.53 21.11
C ASN A 35 28.50 23.20 19.60
N ALA A 36 29.11 22.08 19.22
CA ALA A 36 29.15 21.65 17.84
C ALA A 36 27.79 21.00 17.54
N PRO A 37 27.12 21.38 16.43
CA PRO A 37 25.85 20.77 16.09
C PRO A 37 26.02 19.27 15.90
N TYR A 38 25.12 18.47 16.48
CA TYR A 38 25.16 17.03 16.40
C TYR A 38 23.75 16.46 16.19
N VAL A 39 23.68 15.26 15.64
CA VAL A 39 22.43 14.50 15.51
C VAL A 39 22.42 13.33 16.47
N ILE A 40 21.23 12.99 16.95
CA ILE A 40 20.94 11.79 17.73
C ILE A 40 19.95 10.95 16.93
N VAL A 41 20.21 9.66 16.75
CA VAL A 41 19.23 8.75 16.13
C VAL A 41 18.11 8.46 17.12
N THR A 42 16.90 8.92 16.82
CA THR A 42 15.70 8.71 17.67
C THR A 42 14.78 7.62 17.13
N TYR A 43 15.12 7.05 15.98
CA TYR A 43 14.37 5.95 15.38
C TYR A 43 14.62 4.62 16.12
N GLU A 44 13.62 3.74 16.15
CA GLU A 44 13.67 2.47 16.88
C GLU A 44 14.57 1.42 16.20
N GLU A 45 14.78 1.54 14.89
CA GLU A 45 15.62 0.63 14.10
C GLU A 45 16.90 1.32 13.57
N GLU A 46 17.79 0.53 12.97
CA GLU A 46 18.97 1.05 12.29
C GLU A 46 18.58 1.96 11.12
N ILE A 47 19.17 3.16 11.08
CA ILE A 47 18.94 4.12 9.99
C ILE A 47 20.04 4.01 8.94
N ASN A 48 19.69 4.28 7.68
CA ASN A 48 20.65 4.26 6.58
C ASN A 48 21.38 5.60 6.46
N VAL A 49 22.71 5.54 6.34
CA VAL A 49 23.55 6.66 5.95
C VAL A 49 23.80 6.57 4.45
N ARG A 50 23.53 7.65 3.70
CA ARG A 50 23.65 7.68 2.24
C ARG A 50 24.78 8.60 1.77
N ALA A 51 25.28 8.35 0.56
CA ALA A 51 26.35 9.15 -0.05
C ALA A 51 25.91 10.58 -0.39
N GLY A 52 24.61 10.82 -0.61
CA GLY A 52 24.07 12.12 -0.96
C GLY A 52 22.64 12.32 -0.44
N PRO A 53 22.11 13.55 -0.53
CA PRO A 53 20.78 13.87 -0.06
C PRO A 53 19.73 13.37 -1.05
N GLY A 54 19.21 12.16 -0.80
CA GLY A 54 18.14 11.57 -1.60
C GLY A 54 18.14 10.04 -1.53
N THR A 55 17.03 9.43 -1.94
CA THR A 55 16.87 7.97 -1.97
C THR A 55 17.59 7.30 -3.14
N LEU A 56 17.95 8.06 -4.18
CA LEU A 56 18.70 7.59 -5.35
C LEU A 56 20.20 7.41 -5.08
N TYR A 57 20.71 8.00 -4.00
CA TYR A 57 22.12 7.85 -3.62
C TYR A 57 22.35 6.51 -2.92
N PRO A 58 23.49 5.84 -3.18
CA PRO A 58 23.82 4.57 -2.54
C PRO A 58 23.95 4.72 -1.02
N ILE A 59 23.65 3.64 -0.32
CA ILE A 59 23.84 3.53 1.13
C ILE A 59 25.33 3.28 1.39
N VAL A 60 25.93 4.12 2.22
CA VAL A 60 27.36 4.05 2.60
C VAL A 60 27.56 3.44 3.98
N GLY A 61 26.50 3.32 4.78
CA GLY A 61 26.56 2.71 6.10
C GLY A 61 25.22 2.75 6.82
N LYS A 62 25.23 2.36 8.09
CA LYS A 62 24.09 2.40 8.98
C LYS A 62 24.47 2.98 10.33
N LEU A 63 23.49 3.57 11.03
CA LEU A 63 23.61 4.02 12.41
C LEU A 63 22.56 3.34 13.27
N SER A 64 22.97 2.83 14.42
CA SER A 64 22.07 2.22 15.40
C SER A 64 21.24 3.28 16.13
N PRO A 65 20.08 2.89 16.70
CA PRO A 65 19.30 3.74 17.60
C PRO A 65 20.16 4.35 18.71
N GLY A 66 19.96 5.63 19.01
CA GLY A 66 20.71 6.37 20.03
C GLY A 66 22.14 6.76 19.65
N ALA A 67 22.65 6.34 18.48
CA ALA A 67 23.96 6.77 18.01
C ALA A 67 24.00 8.30 17.79
N THR A 68 25.15 8.90 18.06
CA THR A 68 25.37 10.34 17.86
C THR A 68 26.43 10.59 16.80
N ALA A 69 26.22 11.60 15.97
CA ALA A 69 27.18 11.99 14.94
C ALA A 69 27.27 13.53 14.83
N PRO A 70 28.45 14.10 14.56
CA PRO A 70 28.59 15.54 14.30
C PRO A 70 27.81 15.93 13.05
N ALA A 71 26.97 16.96 13.14
CA ALA A 71 26.23 17.51 12.03
C ALA A 71 27.06 18.58 11.32
N LEU A 72 27.18 18.48 10.00
CA LEU A 72 27.98 19.38 9.17
C LEU A 72 27.12 20.42 8.44
N GLY A 73 25.89 20.06 8.08
CA GLY A 73 24.99 20.94 7.34
C GLY A 73 23.65 20.28 7.01
N VAL A 74 22.81 20.99 6.27
CA VAL A 74 21.50 20.50 5.81
C VAL A 74 21.35 20.64 4.30
N SER A 75 20.53 19.79 3.69
CA SER A 75 20.23 19.89 2.27
C SER A 75 19.32 21.09 1.98
N PRO A 76 19.25 21.56 0.72
CA PRO A 76 18.15 22.41 0.27
C PRO A 76 16.81 21.76 0.65
N GLY A 77 15.96 22.50 1.38
CA GLY A 77 14.69 21.99 1.91
C GLY A 77 14.74 21.34 3.31
N LYS A 78 15.90 21.24 3.97
CA LYS A 78 16.05 20.71 5.35
C LYS A 78 15.52 19.27 5.56
N ILE A 79 15.40 18.49 4.49
CA ILE A 79 14.93 17.09 4.51
C ILE A 79 16.08 16.12 4.86
N TRP A 80 17.32 16.47 4.52
CA TRP A 80 18.50 15.67 4.82
C TRP A 80 19.49 16.46 5.66
N VAL A 81 20.13 15.78 6.61
CA VAL A 81 21.20 16.32 7.44
C VAL A 81 22.50 15.63 7.04
N GLN A 82 23.52 16.42 6.73
CA GLN A 82 24.86 15.91 6.49
C GLN A 82 25.57 15.71 7.83
N ILE A 83 26.18 14.54 7.99
CA ILE A 83 26.93 14.14 9.18
C ILE A 83 28.36 13.78 8.83
N ALA A 84 29.28 13.94 9.79
CA ALA A 84 30.61 13.37 9.69
C ALA A 84 30.51 11.85 9.85
N TYR A 85 30.86 11.10 8.80
CA TYR A 85 30.82 9.64 8.80
C TYR A 85 32.08 9.09 8.13
N PRO A 86 33.07 8.60 8.90
CA PRO A 86 34.36 8.17 8.35
C PRO A 86 34.26 6.94 7.44
N GLY A 87 33.16 6.19 7.49
CA GLY A 87 32.90 5.05 6.60
C GLY A 87 32.39 5.45 5.21
N ALA A 88 32.13 6.74 4.95
CA ALA A 88 31.70 7.23 3.64
C ALA A 88 32.89 7.65 2.77
N PRO A 89 32.77 7.60 1.43
CA PRO A 89 33.86 7.96 0.49
C PRO A 89 34.48 9.35 0.71
N GLU A 90 33.70 10.29 1.24
CA GLU A 90 34.14 11.67 1.52
C GLU A 90 34.28 11.98 3.03
N GLY A 91 34.22 10.95 3.89
CA GLY A 91 34.13 11.14 5.34
C GLY A 91 32.83 11.82 5.79
N LYS A 92 31.84 11.92 4.89
CA LYS A 92 30.57 12.60 5.07
C LYS A 92 29.43 11.71 4.59
N GLY A 93 28.35 11.66 5.36
CA GLY A 93 27.15 10.92 5.02
C GLY A 93 25.91 11.78 5.16
N TRP A 94 24.81 11.34 4.59
CA TRP A 94 23.52 12.00 4.66
C TRP A 94 22.50 11.10 5.34
N VAL A 95 21.78 11.66 6.31
CA VAL A 95 20.68 11.01 7.03
C VAL A 95 19.40 11.81 6.88
N HIS A 96 18.27 11.11 6.93
CA HIS A 96 16.96 11.75 6.79
C HIS A 96 16.57 12.48 8.09
N SER A 97 16.15 13.74 8.00
CA SER A 97 15.93 14.59 9.17
C SER A 97 14.81 14.10 10.09
N THR A 98 13.80 13.40 9.59
CA THR A 98 12.73 12.83 10.42
C THR A 98 13.20 11.66 11.30
N LEU A 99 14.32 11.02 10.96
CA LEU A 99 14.84 9.86 11.68
C LEU A 99 15.84 10.26 12.78
N VAL A 100 16.20 11.53 12.86
CA VAL A 100 17.23 12.04 13.77
C VAL A 100 16.77 13.33 14.45
N GLN A 101 17.15 13.48 15.71
CA GLN A 101 17.01 14.75 16.41
C GLN A 101 18.28 15.57 16.18
N LEU A 102 18.13 16.72 15.52
CA LEU A 102 19.22 17.68 15.37
C LEU A 102 19.30 18.57 16.61
N VAL A 103 20.42 18.52 17.32
CA VAL A 103 20.73 19.42 18.44
C VAL A 103 21.72 20.46 17.94
N THR A 104 21.24 21.69 17.76
CA THR A 104 22.06 22.81 17.31
C THR A 104 21.74 24.09 18.08
N THR A 105 22.77 24.90 18.33
CA THR A 105 22.63 26.24 18.93
C THR A 105 22.58 27.35 17.85
N ARG A 106 22.84 27.03 16.58
CA ARG A 106 22.83 27.95 15.43
C ARG A 106 22.16 27.31 14.20
N GLU A 107 21.68 28.09 13.25
CA GLU A 107 21.23 27.54 11.96
C GLU A 107 22.41 26.90 11.22
N LEU A 108 22.24 25.65 10.76
CA LEU A 108 23.22 24.94 9.96
C LEU A 108 23.30 25.53 8.54
N PRO A 109 24.50 25.68 7.96
CA PRO A 109 24.63 26.11 6.58
C PRO A 109 23.98 25.09 5.64
N VAL A 110 23.31 25.59 4.61
CA VAL A 110 22.77 24.77 3.53
C VAL A 110 23.92 24.37 2.61
N ILE A 111 24.22 23.07 2.54
CA ILE A 111 25.29 22.54 1.70
C ILE A 111 24.67 22.06 0.39
N GLN A 112 25.23 22.48 -0.73
CA GLN A 112 24.78 22.00 -2.04
C GLN A 112 25.08 20.50 -2.17
N PRO A 113 24.09 19.69 -2.59
CA PRO A 113 24.29 18.26 -2.81
C PRO A 113 25.47 17.98 -3.75
N PRO A 114 26.23 16.89 -3.53
CA PRO A 114 27.04 16.33 -4.61
C PRO A 114 26.12 15.99 -5.81
N PRO A 115 26.63 16.00 -7.05
CA PRO A 115 25.83 15.67 -8.22
C PRO A 115 25.16 14.31 -8.05
N THR A 116 23.85 14.24 -8.34
CA THR A 116 23.09 12.99 -8.31
C THR A 116 23.78 11.96 -9.20
N PRO A 117 24.02 10.72 -8.72
CA PRO A 117 24.60 9.69 -9.56
C PRO A 117 23.72 9.51 -10.81
N THR A 118 24.33 9.65 -11.98
CA THR A 118 23.65 9.37 -13.24
C THR A 118 23.19 7.92 -13.21
N PRO A 119 21.88 7.63 -13.28
CA PRO A 119 21.42 6.25 -13.35
C PRO A 119 22.02 5.61 -14.60
N ARG A 120 22.63 4.43 -14.47
CA ARG A 120 22.95 3.60 -15.65
C ARG A 120 21.63 3.17 -16.26
N ILE A 121 21.17 3.91 -17.25
CA ILE A 121 20.18 3.41 -18.20
C ILE A 121 20.88 2.38 -19.08
N THR A 122 20.73 1.10 -18.75
CA THR A 122 21.04 -0.01 -19.65
C THR A 122 19.89 -0.12 -20.65
N ALA A 123 19.94 0.67 -21.71
CA ALA A 123 19.10 0.47 -22.89
C ALA A 123 19.99 -0.01 -24.05
N THR A 124 20.48 -1.24 -23.96
CA THR A 124 20.88 -1.97 -25.16
C THR A 124 19.61 -2.62 -25.69
N ILE A 125 18.85 -1.87 -26.48
CA ILE A 125 17.79 -2.47 -27.29
C ILE A 125 18.48 -3.37 -28.29
N ASP A 126 18.31 -4.68 -28.15
CA ASP A 126 18.70 -5.64 -29.17
C ASP A 126 17.88 -5.33 -30.44
N PRO A 127 18.50 -4.90 -31.55
CA PRO A 127 17.77 -4.57 -32.78
C PRO A 127 16.95 -5.75 -33.31
N THR A 128 17.31 -6.98 -32.93
CA THR A 128 16.60 -8.22 -33.29
C THR A 128 15.20 -8.28 -32.66
N LEU A 129 15.06 -7.79 -31.42
CA LEU A 129 13.77 -7.79 -30.73
C LEU A 129 12.82 -6.75 -31.35
N MET A 130 13.36 -5.65 -31.85
CA MET A 130 12.59 -4.60 -32.53
C MET A 130 12.08 -5.03 -33.91
N ALA A 131 12.83 -5.90 -34.61
CA ALA A 131 12.39 -6.51 -35.87
C ALA A 131 11.28 -7.56 -35.67
N ALA A 132 11.27 -8.26 -34.53
CA ALA A 132 10.22 -9.24 -34.22
C ALA A 132 8.83 -8.62 -33.95
N PHE A 133 8.77 -7.31 -33.65
CA PHE A 133 7.51 -6.57 -33.47
C PHE A 133 7.12 -5.70 -34.66
N HIS A 134 7.77 -5.88 -35.82
CA HIS A 134 7.30 -5.26 -37.06
C HIS A 134 6.07 -6.02 -37.58
N PHE A 135 4.90 -5.67 -37.05
CA PHE A 135 3.64 -6.13 -37.62
C PHE A 135 3.41 -5.40 -38.95
N GLU A 136 3.79 -6.04 -40.05
CA GLU A 136 3.29 -5.62 -41.36
C GLU A 136 1.75 -5.68 -41.30
N PRO A 137 1.03 -4.57 -41.53
CA PRO A 137 -0.43 -4.57 -41.46
C PRO A 137 -0.94 -5.50 -42.55
N THR A 138 -1.29 -6.73 -42.16
CA THR A 138 -1.95 -7.68 -43.05
C THR A 138 -3.22 -6.99 -43.53
N ALA A 139 -3.33 -6.76 -44.83
CA ALA A 139 -4.48 -6.08 -45.43
C ALA A 139 -5.76 -6.69 -44.85
N THR A 140 -6.55 -5.86 -44.16
CA THR A 140 -7.80 -6.28 -43.55
C THR A 140 -8.69 -6.81 -44.66
N ARG A 141 -8.98 -8.12 -44.66
CA ARG A 141 -9.91 -8.68 -45.63
C ARG A 141 -11.24 -7.94 -45.48
N LEU A 142 -11.79 -7.48 -46.60
CA LEU A 142 -13.12 -6.86 -46.63
C LEU A 142 -14.10 -7.78 -45.88
N PRO A 143 -15.03 -7.23 -45.06
CA PRO A 143 -16.01 -8.05 -44.36
C PRO A 143 -16.75 -8.93 -45.37
N THR A 144 -16.60 -10.25 -45.21
CA THR A 144 -17.43 -11.19 -45.96
C THR A 144 -18.78 -11.23 -45.26
N PHE A 145 -19.80 -10.62 -45.87
CA PHE A 145 -21.17 -10.74 -45.39
C PHE A 145 -21.63 -12.18 -45.59
N THR A 146 -21.60 -12.96 -44.51
CA THR A 146 -22.30 -14.25 -44.48
C THR A 146 -23.80 -13.94 -44.51
N PRO A 147 -24.55 -14.38 -45.54
CA PRO A 147 -25.99 -14.17 -45.57
C PRO A 147 -26.66 -14.92 -44.40
N ALA A 148 -27.71 -14.32 -43.84
CA ALA A 148 -28.46 -14.95 -42.76
C ALA A 148 -29.07 -16.29 -43.24
N PRO A 149 -29.13 -17.33 -42.36
CA PRO A 149 -29.83 -18.56 -42.68
C PRO A 149 -31.28 -18.29 -43.14
N PRO A 150 -31.82 -19.04 -44.11
CA PRO A 150 -33.21 -18.89 -44.54
C PRO A 150 -34.16 -19.08 -43.36
N VAL A 151 -35.05 -18.11 -43.16
CA VAL A 151 -36.08 -18.20 -42.11
C VAL A 151 -37.14 -19.21 -42.54
N ILE A 152 -37.23 -20.33 -41.83
CA ILE A 152 -38.33 -21.30 -41.99
C ILE A 152 -39.52 -20.76 -41.20
N ILE A 153 -40.49 -20.16 -41.88
CA ILE A 153 -41.72 -19.70 -41.24
C ILE A 153 -42.67 -20.91 -41.16
N PRO A 154 -43.10 -21.36 -39.97
CA PRO A 154 -44.07 -22.44 -39.87
C PRO A 154 -45.42 -21.95 -40.44
N SER A 155 -45.92 -22.59 -41.49
CA SER A 155 -47.28 -22.36 -42.00
C SER A 155 -48.28 -23.06 -41.07
N PHE A 156 -49.15 -22.27 -40.42
CA PHE A 156 -50.26 -22.81 -39.65
C PHE A 156 -51.39 -23.18 -40.62
N THR A 157 -51.62 -24.48 -40.81
CA THR A 157 -52.85 -24.96 -41.46
C THR A 157 -53.99 -24.76 -40.47
N ALA A 158 -54.90 -23.81 -40.77
CA ALA A 158 -56.10 -23.64 -39.98
C ALA A 158 -56.87 -24.97 -39.89
N PRO A 159 -57.35 -25.39 -38.71
CA PRO A 159 -58.21 -26.56 -38.61
C PRO A 159 -59.43 -26.31 -39.49
N GLY A 160 -59.69 -27.27 -40.39
CA GLY A 160 -60.80 -27.21 -41.33
C GLY A 160 -62.11 -26.94 -40.62
N THR A 161 -63.00 -26.22 -41.29
CA THR A 161 -64.38 -25.98 -40.88
C THR A 161 -64.97 -27.24 -40.29
N GLU A 162 -65.14 -27.26 -38.98
CA GLU A 162 -65.90 -28.26 -38.27
C GLU A 162 -67.30 -28.25 -38.90
N ASN A 163 -67.61 -29.29 -39.68
CA ASN A 163 -68.95 -29.51 -40.19
C ASN A 163 -69.89 -29.47 -38.98
N PRO A 164 -70.92 -28.61 -38.97
CA PRO A 164 -71.86 -28.59 -37.85
C PRO A 164 -72.37 -30.01 -37.69
N VAL A 165 -72.27 -30.55 -36.48
CA VAL A 165 -72.80 -31.86 -36.11
C VAL A 165 -74.30 -31.80 -36.36
N ASN A 166 -74.70 -32.15 -37.58
CA ASN A 166 -76.07 -32.22 -38.02
C ASN A 166 -76.73 -33.35 -37.25
N GLY A 167 -77.60 -33.00 -36.31
CA GLY A 167 -78.74 -33.86 -35.98
C GLY A 167 -79.21 -33.89 -34.54
N ALA A 168 -78.37 -33.59 -33.54
CA ALA A 168 -78.76 -33.87 -32.15
C ALA A 168 -79.19 -32.62 -31.35
N THR A 169 -78.48 -31.49 -31.43
CA THR A 169 -78.78 -30.35 -30.53
C THR A 169 -80.01 -29.53 -30.95
N GLY A 170 -80.25 -29.36 -32.27
CA GLY A 170 -81.39 -28.60 -32.78
C GLY A 170 -82.76 -29.23 -32.47
N ILE A 171 -82.85 -30.56 -32.47
CA ILE A 171 -84.11 -31.27 -32.17
C ILE A 171 -84.56 -31.06 -30.73
N TYR A 172 -83.64 -30.89 -29.78
CA TYR A 172 -83.99 -30.63 -28.39
C TYR A 172 -84.62 -29.24 -28.23
N ILE A 173 -84.08 -28.22 -28.90
CA ILE A 173 -84.61 -26.85 -28.83
C ILE A 173 -86.05 -26.82 -29.38
N VAL A 174 -86.26 -27.36 -30.57
CA VAL A 174 -87.59 -27.40 -31.20
C VAL A 174 -88.58 -28.23 -30.35
N GLY A 175 -88.13 -29.38 -29.82
CA GLY A 175 -88.94 -30.22 -28.96
C GLY A 175 -89.39 -29.51 -27.68
N PHE A 176 -88.48 -28.85 -26.97
CA PHE A 176 -88.82 -28.11 -25.75
C PHE A 176 -89.71 -26.89 -26.02
N SER A 177 -89.52 -26.19 -27.15
CA SER A 177 -90.39 -25.07 -27.52
C SER A 177 -91.84 -25.53 -27.81
N LEU A 178 -92.02 -26.66 -28.51
CA LEU A 178 -93.34 -27.23 -28.76
C LEU A 178 -94.02 -27.71 -27.47
N LEU A 179 -93.27 -28.36 -26.58
CA LEU A 179 -93.78 -28.77 -25.26
C LEU A 179 -94.24 -27.54 -24.44
N GLY A 180 -93.45 -26.48 -24.45
CA GLY A 180 -93.76 -25.24 -23.74
C GLY A 180 -95.05 -24.58 -24.24
N LEU A 181 -95.22 -24.47 -25.57
CA LEU A 181 -96.44 -23.92 -26.16
C LEU A 181 -97.67 -24.78 -25.87
N LEU A 182 -97.55 -26.11 -25.91
CA LEU A 182 -98.65 -27.01 -25.57
C LEU A 182 -99.05 -26.88 -24.10
N GLY A 183 -98.07 -26.82 -23.19
CA GLY A 183 -98.30 -26.57 -21.77
C GLY A 183 -98.99 -25.24 -21.52
N PHE A 184 -98.57 -24.18 -22.21
CA PHE A 184 -99.21 -22.87 -22.14
C PHE A 184 -100.67 -22.91 -22.61
N ALA A 185 -100.94 -23.56 -23.75
CA ALA A 185 -102.30 -23.68 -24.29
C ALA A 185 -103.24 -24.49 -23.37
N LEU A 186 -102.75 -25.59 -22.78
CA LEU A 186 -103.51 -26.39 -21.81
C LEU A 186 -103.74 -25.62 -20.50
N SER A 187 -102.76 -24.84 -20.04
CA SER A 187 -102.91 -23.97 -18.87
C SER A 187 -103.97 -22.88 -19.10
N ALA A 188 -104.03 -22.32 -20.30
CA ALA A 188 -104.99 -21.29 -20.65
C ALA A 188 -106.44 -21.80 -20.68
N ARG A 189 -106.66 -23.11 -20.85
CA ARG A 189 -108.00 -23.74 -20.89
C ARG A 189 -108.50 -24.27 -19.53
N ARG A 190 -107.71 -24.20 -18.46
CA ARG A 190 -108.12 -24.59 -17.09
C ARG A 190 -108.61 -23.41 -16.23
N LYS A 191 -109.15 -22.36 -16.86
CA LYS A 191 -109.93 -21.32 -16.19
C LYS A 191 -111.40 -21.43 -16.56
#